data_AF-A0A534K110-F1
#
_entry.id   AF-A0A534K110-F1
#
_cell.length_a   1.000
_cell.length_b   1.000
_cell.length_c   1.000
_cell.angle_alpha   90.00
_cell.angle_beta   90.00
_cell.angle_gamma   90.00
#
_symmetry.space_group_name_H-M   'P 1'
#
loop_
_entity.id
_entity.type
_entity.pdbx_description
1 polymer ?
#
loop_
_entity_poly.entity_id
_entity_poly.type
_entity_poly.pdbx_seq_one_letter_code
_entity_poly.pdbx_strand_id
1 'polypeptide(L)'
;MPSDPEREAFVERVKAIDPVFKSGDVEGMFPLLSGLMAMGPERRDLSQKKSHYLASLAIRSLQRGDPGAALRFLEFADAYVLDDHLTPFLRGERRELRKQAEAAHQEAGAP
;
A
#
# COMPACT_ATOMS: atom_id res chain seq x y z
N MET A 1 -20.99 -18.69 6.46
CA MET A 1 -20.83 -17.38 5.80
C MET A 1 -20.73 -17.64 4.31
N PRO A 2 -21.57 -17.05 3.45
CA PRO A 2 -21.30 -17.10 2.02
C PRO A 2 -19.94 -16.45 1.74
N SER A 3 -19.15 -17.05 0.87
CA SER A 3 -17.92 -16.49 0.31
C SER A 3 -18.20 -15.11 -0.27
N ASP A 4 -17.41 -14.11 0.06
CA ASP A 4 -17.46 -12.77 -0.54
C ASP A 4 -16.54 -12.79 -1.78
N PRO A 5 -17.09 -12.93 -3.00
CA PRO A 5 -16.28 -13.22 -4.18
C PRO A 5 -15.33 -12.08 -4.54
N GLU A 6 -15.70 -10.84 -4.23
CA GLU A 6 -14.88 -9.67 -4.52
C GLU A 6 -13.71 -9.58 -3.54
N ARG A 7 -13.94 -9.88 -2.26
CA ARG A 7 -12.88 -9.99 -1.26
C ARG A 7 -11.92 -11.13 -1.59
N GLU A 8 -12.43 -12.25 -2.09
CA GLU A 8 -11.59 -13.37 -2.55
C GLU A 8 -10.76 -12.98 -3.77
N ALA A 9 -11.36 -12.34 -4.77
CA ALA A 9 -10.66 -11.83 -5.94
C ALA A 9 -9.58 -10.79 -5.55
N PHE A 10 -9.85 -9.94 -4.55
CA PHE A 10 -8.85 -9.01 -4.01
C PHE A 10 -7.65 -9.76 -3.44
N VAL A 11 -7.88 -10.80 -2.63
CA VAL A 11 -6.83 -11.62 -2.04
C VAL A 11 -6.02 -12.34 -3.11
N GLU A 12 -6.65 -12.92 -4.13
CA GLU A 12 -5.95 -13.58 -5.22
C GLU A 12 -5.09 -12.61 -6.04
N ARG A 13 -5.57 -11.39 -6.29
CA ARG A 13 -4.76 -10.35 -6.93
C ARG A 13 -3.57 -9.94 -6.07
N VAL A 14 -3.75 -9.76 -4.76
CA VAL A 14 -2.61 -9.50 -3.85
C VAL A 14 -1.56 -10.61 -3.94
N LYS A 15 -1.99 -11.89 -3.90
CA LYS A 15 -1.08 -13.03 -4.04
C LYS A 15 -0.32 -13.05 -5.36
N ALA A 16 -0.95 -12.61 -6.45
CA ALA A 16 -0.31 -12.52 -7.76
C ALA A 16 0.70 -11.36 -7.86
N ILE A 17 0.45 -10.26 -7.14
CA ILE A 17 1.30 -9.07 -7.14
C ILE A 17 2.51 -9.23 -6.21
N ASP A 18 2.34 -9.90 -5.07
CA ASP A 18 3.38 -10.02 -4.04
C ASP A 18 4.73 -10.60 -4.53
N PRO A 19 4.77 -11.61 -5.43
CA PRO A 19 6.01 -12.08 -6.04
C PRO A 19 6.79 -11.00 -6.80
N VAL A 20 6.10 -10.06 -7.46
CA VAL A 20 6.73 -8.96 -8.20
C VAL A 20 7.47 -8.05 -7.21
N PHE A 21 6.82 -7.63 -6.13
CA PHE A 21 7.47 -6.89 -5.05
C PHE A 21 8.65 -7.65 -4.42
N LYS A 22 8.51 -8.97 -4.26
CA LYS A 22 9.59 -9.81 -3.71
C LYS A 22 10.81 -9.88 -4.63
N SER A 23 10.62 -9.80 -5.94
CA SER A 23 11.71 -9.77 -6.93
C SER A 23 12.50 -8.45 -6.95
N GLY A 24 11.98 -7.40 -6.28
CA GLY A 24 12.58 -6.07 -6.28
C GLY A 24 12.06 -5.16 -7.40
N ASP A 25 11.19 -5.66 -8.28
CA ASP A 25 10.56 -4.88 -9.35
C ASP A 25 9.42 -3.99 -8.81
N VAL A 26 9.78 -2.86 -8.20
CA VAL A 26 8.81 -1.90 -7.68
C VAL A 26 8.07 -1.21 -8.83
N GLU A 27 8.75 -0.88 -9.94
CA GLU A 27 8.13 -0.19 -11.08
C GLU A 27 7.08 -1.06 -11.78
N GLY A 28 7.41 -2.33 -12.07
CA GLY A 28 6.47 -3.27 -12.69
C GLY A 28 5.26 -3.59 -11.83
N MET A 29 5.32 -3.25 -10.54
CA MET A 29 4.23 -3.46 -9.59
C MET A 29 3.11 -2.41 -9.69
N PHE A 30 3.43 -1.14 -9.97
CA PHE A 30 2.46 -0.03 -9.94
C PHE A 30 1.28 -0.20 -10.91
N PRO A 31 1.47 -0.68 -12.16
CA PRO A 31 0.36 -0.99 -13.05
C PRO A 31 -0.60 -2.05 -12.46
N LEU A 32 -0.06 -3.05 -11.78
CA LEU A 32 -0.86 -4.11 -11.15
C LEU A 32 -1.62 -3.60 -9.92
N LEU A 33 -0.98 -2.74 -9.14
CA LEU A 33 -1.61 -2.07 -8.00
C LEU A 33 -2.79 -1.20 -8.42
N SER A 34 -2.71 -0.51 -9.56
CA SER A 34 -3.82 0.27 -10.10
C SER A 34 -5.07 -0.59 -10.32
N GLY A 35 -4.90 -1.77 -10.91
CA GLY A 35 -5.99 -2.74 -11.09
C GLY A 35 -6.54 -3.31 -9.78
N LEU A 36 -5.69 -3.50 -8.76
CA LEU A 36 -6.13 -3.90 -7.42
C LEU A 36 -6.93 -2.78 -6.73
N MET A 37 -6.49 -1.53 -6.84
CA MET A 37 -7.12 -0.38 -6.22
C MET A 37 -8.49 -0.05 -6.79
N ALA A 38 -8.75 -0.37 -8.07
CA ALA A 38 -10.05 -0.18 -8.71
C ALA A 38 -11.16 -1.11 -8.18
N MET A 39 -10.84 -2.16 -7.41
CA MET A 39 -11.85 -3.12 -6.92
C MET A 39 -12.66 -2.56 -5.76
N GLY A 40 -14.00 -2.56 -5.85
CA GLY A 40 -14.88 -2.10 -4.77
C GLY A 40 -14.50 -0.71 -4.21
N PRO A 41 -14.55 0.36 -5.02
CA PRO A 41 -14.16 1.70 -4.59
C PRO A 41 -14.98 2.20 -3.38
N GLU A 42 -16.28 1.88 -3.35
CA GLU A 42 -17.21 2.27 -2.29
C GLU A 42 -17.21 1.31 -1.08
N ARG A 43 -16.42 0.22 -1.14
CA ARG A 43 -16.41 -0.80 -0.08
C ARG A 43 -15.43 -0.46 1.02
N ARG A 44 -15.97 -0.04 2.17
CA ARG A 44 -15.19 0.31 3.36
C ARG A 44 -14.21 -0.79 3.79
N ASP A 45 -14.62 -2.05 3.79
CA ASP A 45 -13.78 -3.17 4.19
C ASP A 45 -12.62 -3.42 3.20
N LEU A 46 -12.86 -3.25 1.90
CA LEU A 46 -11.79 -3.33 0.89
C LEU A 46 -10.87 -2.11 0.93
N SER A 47 -11.38 -0.91 1.16
CA SER A 47 -10.53 0.28 1.39
C SER A 47 -9.57 0.09 2.56
N GLN A 48 -10.03 -0.49 3.67
CA GLN A 48 -9.17 -0.81 4.81
C GLN A 48 -8.10 -1.86 4.44
N LYS A 49 -8.47 -2.90 3.68
CA LYS A 49 -7.51 -3.89 3.19
C LYS A 49 -6.47 -3.30 2.24
N LYS A 50 -6.89 -2.44 1.32
CA LYS A 50 -5.99 -1.70 0.40
C LYS A 50 -5.01 -0.84 1.19
N SER A 51 -5.51 -0.06 2.15
CA SER A 51 -4.69 0.76 3.06
C SER A 51 -3.64 -0.08 3.77
N HIS A 52 -4.07 -1.19 4.39
CA HIS A 52 -3.17 -2.07 5.14
C HIS A 52 -2.12 -2.72 4.22
N TYR A 53 -2.52 -3.13 3.01
CA TYR A 53 -1.59 -3.71 2.04
C TYR A 53 -0.52 -2.72 1.60
N LEU A 54 -0.91 -1.49 1.23
CA LEU A 54 0.03 -0.42 0.85
C LEU A 54 0.93 0.00 1.99
N ALA A 55 0.41 0.07 3.23
CA ALA A 55 1.23 0.30 4.43
C ALA A 55 2.27 -0.82 4.63
N SER A 56 1.88 -2.09 4.42
CA SER A 56 2.79 -3.23 4.51
C SER A 56 3.88 -3.20 3.44
N LEU A 57 3.59 -2.70 2.24
CA LEU A 57 4.59 -2.49 1.19
C LEU A 57 5.55 -1.35 1.55
N ALA A 58 5.03 -0.26 2.10
CA ALA A 58 5.86 0.85 2.58
C ALA A 58 6.82 0.39 3.69
N ILE A 59 6.32 -0.34 4.70
CA ILE A 59 7.15 -0.92 5.77
C ILE A 59 8.26 -1.79 5.20
N ARG A 60 7.91 -2.72 4.30
CA ARG A 60 8.90 -3.62 3.69
C ARG A 60 9.93 -2.88 2.83
N SER A 61 9.54 -1.76 2.21
CA SER A 61 10.46 -0.92 1.43
C SER A 61 11.44 -0.17 2.35
N LEU A 62 10.95 0.39 3.47
CA LEU A 62 11.80 0.98 4.50
C LEU A 62 12.80 -0.04 5.07
N GLN A 63 12.35 -1.25 5.37
CA GLN A 63 13.22 -2.33 5.84
C GLN A 63 14.31 -2.73 4.84
N ARG A 64 14.09 -2.48 3.54
CA ARG A 64 15.08 -2.72 2.47
C ARG A 64 15.98 -1.51 2.22
N GLY A 65 15.81 -0.41 2.96
CA GLY A 65 16.54 0.83 2.72
C GLY A 65 16.06 1.59 1.48
N ASP A 66 14.83 1.36 1.03
CA ASP A 66 14.20 2.09 -0.08
C ASP A 66 13.05 2.99 0.44
N PRO A 67 13.40 4.14 1.07
CA PRO A 67 12.40 5.09 1.54
C PRO A 67 11.67 5.78 0.38
N GLY A 68 12.27 5.85 -0.81
CA GLY A 68 11.61 6.40 -2.01
C GLY A 68 10.42 5.54 -2.46
N ALA A 69 10.60 4.23 -2.56
CA ALA A 69 9.49 3.31 -2.83
C ALA A 69 8.44 3.35 -1.72
N ALA A 70 8.86 3.47 -0.45
CA ALA A 70 7.93 3.59 0.66
C ALA A 70 7.01 4.81 0.53
N LEU A 71 7.57 5.99 0.21
CA LEU A 71 6.78 7.21 -0.04
C LEU A 71 5.80 7.01 -1.19
N ARG A 72 6.24 6.42 -2.30
CA ARG A 72 5.37 6.18 -3.45
C ARG A 72 4.20 5.25 -3.14
N PHE A 73 4.38 4.19 -2.34
CA PHE A 73 3.24 3.36 -1.90
C PHE A 73 2.27 4.14 -1.02
N LEU A 74 2.76 5.04 -0.17
CA LEU A 74 1.91 5.87 0.70
C LEU A 74 1.15 6.94 -0.08
N GLU A 75 1.78 7.57 -1.08
CA GLU A 75 1.15 8.47 -2.05
C GLU A 75 0.09 7.74 -2.88
N PHE A 76 0.40 6.52 -3.32
CA PHE A 76 -0.56 5.67 -4.02
C PHE A 76 -1.77 5.37 -3.13
N ALA A 77 -1.57 5.17 -1.83
CA ALA A 77 -2.68 5.01 -0.90
C ALA A 77 -3.54 6.29 -0.77
N ASP A 78 -2.95 7.49 -0.85
CA ASP A 78 -3.73 8.75 -0.81
C ASP A 78 -4.58 8.93 -2.06
N ALA A 79 -4.07 8.51 -3.22
CA ALA A 79 -4.78 8.66 -4.48
C ALA A 79 -6.00 7.71 -4.61
N TYR A 80 -5.94 6.53 -3.99
CA TYR A 80 -6.90 5.45 -4.26
C TYR A 80 -7.72 4.98 -3.05
N VAL A 81 -7.37 5.37 -1.83
CA VAL A 81 -8.08 4.94 -0.63
C VAL A 81 -8.83 6.12 -0.02
N LEU A 82 -10.17 6.03 -0.04
CA LEU A 82 -11.04 7.03 0.55
C LEU A 82 -10.78 7.15 2.06
N ASP A 83 -10.41 8.36 2.51
CA ASP A 83 -10.06 8.60 3.91
C ASP A 83 -11.24 8.31 4.85
N ASP A 84 -12.47 8.59 4.43
CA ASP A 84 -13.72 8.31 5.17
C ASP A 84 -13.99 6.82 5.40
N HIS A 85 -13.29 5.93 4.69
CA HIS A 85 -13.37 4.48 4.92
C HIS A 85 -12.37 4.00 5.98
N LEU A 86 -11.40 4.84 6.34
CA LEU A 86 -10.33 4.48 7.25
C LEU A 86 -10.72 4.72 8.70
N THR A 87 -10.29 3.78 9.55
CA THR A 87 -10.34 3.98 10.99
C THR A 87 -9.30 5.02 11.40
N PRO A 88 -9.48 5.69 12.55
CA PRO A 88 -8.46 6.60 13.08
C PRO A 88 -7.07 5.95 13.20
N PHE A 89 -7.05 4.66 13.53
CA PHE A 89 -5.83 3.86 13.59
C PHE A 89 -5.11 3.79 12.23
N LEU A 90 -5.79 3.40 11.15
CA LEU A 90 -5.18 3.28 9.82
C LEU A 90 -4.69 4.64 9.28
N ARG A 91 -5.41 5.72 9.56
CA ARG A 91 -4.95 7.07 9.23
C ARG A 91 -3.68 7.44 10.00
N GLY A 92 -3.64 7.10 11.29
CA GLY A 92 -2.47 7.32 12.15
C GLY A 92 -1.26 6.54 11.68
N GLU A 93 -1.43 5.24 11.39
CA GLU A 93 -0.40 4.36 10.86
C GLU A 93 0.24 4.94 9.59
N ARG A 94 -0.58 5.34 8.62
CA ARG A 94 -0.09 5.93 7.36
C ARG A 94 0.68 7.23 7.56
N ARG A 95 0.22 8.11 8.45
CA ARG A 95 0.94 9.35 8.78
C ARG A 95 2.30 9.06 9.39
N GLU A 96 2.37 8.07 10.27
CA GLU A 96 3.64 7.78 10.95
C GLU A 96 4.65 7.07 10.05
N LEU A 97 4.17 6.16 9.19
CA LEU A 97 5.01 5.60 8.14
C LEU A 97 5.53 6.67 7.17
N ARG A 98 4.72 7.67 6.85
CA ARG A 98 5.16 8.80 6.01
C ARG A 98 6.30 9.57 6.65
N LYS A 99 6.17 9.96 7.93
CA LYS A 99 7.26 10.66 8.63
C LYS A 99 8.55 9.84 8.66
N GLN A 100 8.45 8.53 8.92
CA GLN A 100 9.60 7.64 8.92
C GLN A 100 10.25 7.56 7.53
N ALA A 101 9.45 7.45 6.47
CA ALA A 101 9.94 7.41 5.11
C ALA A 101 10.56 8.72 4.67
N GLU A 102 9.97 9.87 5.01
CA GLU A 102 10.53 11.20 4.74
C GLU A 102 11.87 11.40 5.44
N ALA A 103 11.96 11.05 6.73
CA ALA A 103 13.20 11.15 7.50
C ALA A 103 14.30 10.26 6.89
N ALA A 104 14.01 8.99 6.62
CA ALA A 104 14.95 8.07 5.99
C ALA A 104 15.36 8.52 4.58
N HIS A 105 14.44 9.15 3.82
CA HIS A 105 14.76 9.67 2.49
C HIS A 105 15.69 10.88 2.55
N GLN A 106 15.49 11.77 3.53
CA GLN A 106 16.37 12.91 3.78
C GLN A 106 17.77 12.46 4.23
N GLU A 107 17.85 11.47 5.12
CA GLU A 107 19.12 10.88 5.57
C GLU A 107 19.87 10.20 4.43
N ALA A 108 19.17 9.48 3.53
CA ALA A 108 19.77 8.85 2.36
C ALA A 108 20.26 9.84 1.29
N GLY A 109 19.72 11.07 1.29
CA GLY A 109 20.13 12.16 0.41
C GLY A 109 21.16 13.12 1.03
N ALA A 110 21.53 12.94 2.30
CA ALA A 110 22.54 13.74 2.97
C ALA A 110 23.96 13.24 2.58
N PRO A 111 24.87 14.14 2.15
CA PRO A 111 26.23 13.79 1.71
C PRO A 111 27.15 13.34 2.84
#